data_AF-A0A1Y4QKW6-F1
#
_entry.id   AF-A0A1Y4QKW6-F1
#
_cell.length_a   1.000
_cell.length_b   1.000
_cell.length_c   1.000
_cell.angle_alpha   90.00
_cell.angle_beta   90.00
_cell.angle_gamma   90.00
#
_symmetry.space_group_name_H-M   'P 1'
#
loop_
_entity.id
_entity.type
_entity.pdbx_description
1 polymer ?
#
loop_
_entity_poly.entity_id
_entity_poly.type
_entity_poly.pdbx_seq_one_letter_code
_entity_poly.pdbx_strand_id
1 'polypeptide(L)' 'MKINEIIKERRLELGYTQEQLGALLNLSSSAVNRWEKGVSQTKGY' A
#
# COMPACT_ATOMS: atom_id res chain seq x y z
N MET A 1 -5.39 3.68 -15.40
CA MET A 1 -5.54 3.33 -13.97
C MET A 1 -4.78 4.32 -13.12
N LYS A 2 -5.25 4.59 -11.90
CA LYS A 2 -4.49 5.37 -10.91
C LYS A 2 -3.49 4.45 -10.20
N ILE A 3 -2.36 4.99 -9.75
CA ILE A 3 -1.28 4.21 -9.11
C ILE A 3 -1.74 3.42 -7.88
N ASN A 4 -2.69 3.97 -7.13
CA ASN A 4 -3.26 3.34 -5.94
C ASN A 4 -4.00 2.03 -6.28
N GLU A 5 -4.71 1.99 -7.40
CA GLU A 5 -5.39 0.78 -7.88
C GLU A 5 -4.38 -0.26 -8.35
N ILE A 6 -3.33 0.16 -9.06
CA ILE A 6 -2.28 -0.75 -9.55
C ILE A 6 -1.57 -1.46 -8.38
N ILE A 7 -1.27 -0.72 -7.30
CA ILE A 7 -0.64 -1.31 -6.10
C ILE A 7 -1.55 -2.37 -5.49
N LYS A 8 -2.85 -2.08 -5.38
CA LYS A 8 -3.85 -3.02 -4.84
C LYS A 8 -3.97 -4.26 -5.71
N GLU A 9 -4.06 -4.11 -7.02
CA GLU A 9 -4.17 -5.23 -7.96
C GLU A 9 -2.91 -6.11 -7.92
N ARG A 10 -1.72 -5.51 -7.99
CA ARG A 10 -0.46 -6.27 -7.88
C ARG A 10 -0.36 -7.03 -6.56
N ARG A 11 -0.78 -6.42 -5.45
CA ARG A 11 -0.79 -7.09 -4.15
C ARG A 11 -1.71 -8.33 -4.18
N LEU A 12 -2.90 -8.21 -4.78
CA LEU A 12 -3.87 -9.30 -4.89
C LEU A 12 -3.43 -10.38 -5.88
N GLU A 13 -2.85 -10.02 -7.02
CA GLU A 13 -2.27 -10.95 -8.01
C GLU A 13 -1.19 -11.83 -7.39
N LEU A 14 -0.39 -11.25 -6.48
CA LEU A 14 0.65 -11.97 -5.75
C LEU A 14 0.14 -12.68 -4.48
N GLY A 15 -1.15 -12.53 -4.14
CA GLY A 15 -1.77 -13.18 -2.99
C GLY A 15 -1.37 -12.62 -1.62
N TYR A 16 -0.83 -11.39 -1.56
CA TYR A 16 -0.37 -10.80 -0.31
C TYR A 16 -1.47 -10.03 0.43
N THR A 17 -1.43 -10.05 1.76
CA THR A 17 -2.18 -9.09 2.58
C THR A 17 -1.45 -7.74 2.66
N GLN A 18 -2.13 -6.68 3.08
CA GLN A 18 -1.49 -5.38 3.30
C GLN A 18 -0.38 -5.46 4.37
N GLU A 19 -0.55 -6.35 5.36
CA GLU A 19 0.43 -6.59 6.41
C GLU A 19 1.65 -7.34 5.90
N GLN A 20 1.47 -8.37 5.07
CA GLN A 20 2.57 -9.09 4.44
C GLN A 20 3.36 -8.20 3.47
N LEU A 21 2.68 -7.40 2.65
CA LEU A 21 3.35 -6.45 1.76
C LEU A 21 4.06 -5.35 2.54
N GLY A 22 3.47 -4.88 3.64
CA GLY A 22 4.11 -3.94 4.56
C GLY A 22 5.38 -4.52 5.16
N ALA A 23 5.29 -5.72 5.75
CA ALA A 23 6.44 -6.40 6.34
C ALA A 23 7.57 -6.64 5.33
N LEU A 24 7.24 -7.04 4.10
CA LEU A 24 8.22 -7.23 3.02
C LEU A 24 8.98 -5.95 2.68
N LEU A 25 8.31 -4.80 2.76
CA LEU A 25 8.88 -3.49 2.46
C LEU A 25 9.41 -2.76 3.70
N ASN A 26 9.45 -3.44 4.87
CA ASN A 26 9.76 -2.84 6.18
C ASN A 26 8.89 -1.61 6.51
N LEU A 27 7.62 -1.69 6.14
CA LEU A 27 6.60 -0.67 6.35
C LEU A 27 5.42 -1.23 7.16
N SER A 28 4.61 -0.34 7.72
CA SER A 28 3.37 -0.76 8.36
C SER A 28 2.28 -1.06 7.33
N SER A 29 1.37 -1.97 7.68
CA SER A 29 0.15 -2.24 6.91
C SER A 29 -0.66 -0.96 6.63
N SER A 30 -0.61 0.00 7.55
CA SER A 30 -1.25 1.32 7.42
C SER A 30 -0.66 2.16 6.29
N ALA A 31 0.65 2.04 6.01
CA ALA A 31 1.29 2.72 4.89
C ALA A 31 0.79 2.17 3.54
N VAL A 32 0.72 0.84 3.42
CA VAL A 32 0.15 0.16 2.24
C VAL A 32 -1.32 0.55 2.05
N ASN A 33 -2.11 0.59 3.12
CA ASN A 33 -3.50 1.03 3.07
C ASN A 33 -3.65 2.45 2.52
N ARG A 34 -2.76 3.36 2.91
CA ARG A 34 -2.75 4.75 2.43
C ARG A 34 -2.41 4.83 0.95
N TRP A 35 -1.45 4.04 0.49
CA TRP A 35 -1.09 3.95 -0.93
C TRP A 35 -2.27 3.47 -1.77
N GLU A 36 -2.96 2.42 -1.34
CA GLU A 36 -4.13 1.86 -2.05
C GLU A 36 -5.33 2.80 -2.05
N LYS A 37 -5.46 3.68 -1.05
CA LYS A 37 -6.50 4.72 -0.98
C LYS A 37 -6.11 6.03 -1.67
N GLY A 38 -4.87 6.17 -2.13
CA GLY A 38 -4.38 7.40 -2.76
C GLY A 38 -4.26 8.59 -1.79
N VAL A 39 -4.28 8.36 -0.47
CA VAL A 39 -4.07 9.40 0.54
C VAL A 39 -2.56 9.51 0.82
N SER A 40 -1.92 10.45 0.13
CA SER A 40 -0.51 10.77 0.37
C SER A 40 -0.37 11.41 1.76
N GLN A 41 0.57 10.93 2.56
CA GLN A 41 0.87 11.50 3.87
C GLN A 41 1.51 12.87 3.64
N THR A 42 0.73 13.95 3.75
CA THR A 42 1.31 15.28 3.93
C THR A 42 2.08 15.23 5.25
N LYS A 43 3.41 15.25 5.16
CA LYS A 43 4.28 15.45 6.31
C LYS A 43 3.91 16.79 6.93
N GLY A 44 3.20 16.77 8.05
CA GLY A 44 3.22 17.86 9.02
C GLY A 44 4.50 17.73 9.82
N TYR A 45 5.55 18.40 9.36
CA TYR A 45 6.64 18.84 10.22
C TYR A 45 6.38 20.28 10.59
#